data_AF-A0A930ALJ5-F1
#
_entry.id   AF-A0A930ALJ5-F1
#
_cell.length_a   1.000
_cell.length_b   1.000
_cell.length_c   1.000
_cell.angle_alpha   90.00
_cell.angle_beta   90.00
_cell.angle_gamma   90.00
#
_symmetry.space_group_name_H-M   'P 1'
#
loop_
_entity.id
_entity.type
_entity.pdbx_description
1 polymer ?
#
loop_
_entity_poly.entity_id
_entity_poly.type
_entity_poly.pdbx_seq_one_letter_code
_entity_poly.pdbx_strand_id
1 'polypeptide(L)'
;TLTHLNANNVSLRGYKEVTKAVKFLPEDLLDRHIEFDALQPRYQFAMDDQTINFDYEKFIATTSTLVFPAELRTQENLSLIGKLATIYGLSVDKMRILVNRCINLQTMTFDGAKLKIYASRAESDVKPGSDPYSLPPVSFLQAKQGGAKVTQLEKSILEHLAIDMHFSNEVINVMIEHILKISQNRLNRNFVDMVAAEWARDGVTTKQQALQQRKKTIRQTPQVNHSVKIGVPEYIRQQEEGTLPEGTVASAELLERLQKLQKGEE
;
A
#
# COMPACT_ATOMS: atom_id res chain seq x y z
N THR A 1 -10.64 93.91 36.80
CA THR A 1 -10.56 93.09 38.03
C THR A 1 -11.29 91.79 37.77
N LEU A 2 -10.54 90.69 37.57
CA LEU A 2 -11.07 89.37 37.18
C LEU A 2 -11.69 88.66 38.39
N THR A 3 -13.01 88.56 38.42
CA THR A 3 -13.75 87.72 39.36
C THR A 3 -13.78 86.27 38.85
N HIS A 4 -13.14 85.38 39.62
CA HIS A 4 -13.17 83.94 39.45
C HIS A 4 -14.63 83.43 39.32
N LEU A 5 -14.94 82.79 38.19
CA LEU A 5 -16.14 81.97 38.07
C LEU A 5 -15.94 80.70 38.90
N ASN A 6 -16.87 80.53 39.82
CA ASN A 6 -16.94 79.54 40.88
C ASN A 6 -16.99 78.12 40.29
N ALA A 7 -15.89 77.38 40.32
CA ALA A 7 -15.91 75.94 40.10
C ALA A 7 -16.61 75.31 41.31
N ASN A 8 -17.88 74.92 41.15
CA ASN A 8 -18.66 74.22 42.17
C ASN A 8 -17.92 72.95 42.63
N ASN A 9 -17.19 73.06 43.73
CA ASN A 9 -16.45 71.97 44.33
C ASN A 9 -17.45 71.16 45.18
N VAL A 10 -18.04 70.13 44.58
CA VAL A 10 -19.03 69.27 45.25
C VAL A 10 -18.35 68.54 46.40
N SER A 11 -18.83 68.72 47.63
CA SER A 11 -18.25 68.11 48.84
C SER A 11 -18.51 66.60 48.87
N LEU A 12 -17.45 65.80 48.85
CA LEU A 12 -17.48 64.32 48.77
C LEU A 12 -17.57 63.62 50.15
N ARG A 13 -17.87 64.34 51.24
CA ARG A 13 -17.93 63.76 52.58
C ARG A 13 -19.08 62.74 52.68
N GLY A 14 -18.73 61.49 52.95
CA GLY A 14 -19.67 60.37 53.11
C GLY A 14 -19.90 59.54 51.86
N TYR A 15 -19.36 59.95 50.71
CA TYR A 15 -19.44 59.19 49.46
C TYR A 15 -18.15 58.42 49.22
N LYS A 16 -18.29 57.15 48.80
CA LYS A 16 -17.17 56.30 48.38
C LYS A 16 -17.15 56.24 46.86
N GLU A 17 -16.06 56.68 46.25
CA GLU A 17 -15.87 56.53 44.81
C GLU A 17 -15.74 55.04 44.45
N VAL A 18 -16.61 54.56 43.56
CA VAL A 18 -16.65 53.16 43.10
C VAL A 18 -16.34 53.02 41.61
N THR A 19 -15.91 54.10 40.97
CA THR A 19 -15.56 54.11 39.55
C THR A 19 -14.29 53.28 39.33
N LYS A 20 -14.37 52.25 38.49
CA LYS A 20 -13.20 51.53 37.99
C LYS A 20 -12.95 51.96 36.55
N ALA A 21 -11.73 52.39 36.23
CA ALA A 21 -11.35 52.65 34.85
C ALA A 21 -11.50 51.37 34.02
N VAL A 22 -12.22 51.44 32.90
CA VAL A 22 -12.34 50.34 31.95
C VAL A 22 -10.95 50.08 31.38
N LYS A 23 -10.37 48.92 31.72
CA LYS A 23 -9.15 48.44 31.05
C LYS A 23 -9.59 47.87 29.72
N PHE A 24 -9.53 48.68 28.66
CA PHE A 24 -9.61 48.15 27.31
C PHE A 24 -8.40 47.23 27.12
N LEU A 25 -8.67 45.96 26.80
CA LEU A 25 -7.62 45.05 26.34
C LEU A 25 -7.03 45.65 25.05
N PRO A 26 -5.72 45.54 24.81
CA PRO A 26 -5.12 45.96 23.54
C PRO A 26 -5.88 45.31 22.38
N GLU A 27 -6.26 46.13 21.40
CA GLU A 27 -7.09 45.72 20.25
C GLU A 27 -6.44 44.57 19.45
N ASP A 28 -5.11 44.46 19.51
CA ASP A 28 -4.28 43.37 18.97
C ASP A 28 -4.63 41.95 19.48
N LEU A 29 -5.33 41.82 20.61
CA LEU A 29 -5.78 40.52 21.12
C LEU A 29 -7.18 40.13 20.64
N LEU A 30 -7.97 41.10 20.18
CA LEU A 30 -9.31 40.89 19.63
C LEU A 30 -9.24 40.62 18.13
N ASP A 31 -8.21 41.16 17.47
CA ASP A 31 -7.97 40.99 16.05
C ASP A 31 -6.83 40.00 15.79
N ARG A 32 -7.04 38.73 16.19
CA ARG A 32 -6.40 37.64 15.45
C ARG A 32 -7.03 37.63 14.07
N HIS A 33 -6.59 38.56 13.21
CA HIS A 33 -6.75 38.49 11.77
C HIS A 33 -6.03 37.22 11.32
N ILE A 34 -6.73 36.09 11.41
CA ILE A 34 -6.38 34.91 10.67
C ILE A 34 -6.77 35.27 9.24
N GLU A 35 -5.81 35.72 8.44
CA GLU A 35 -6.04 35.93 7.01
C GLU A 35 -6.69 34.66 6.45
N PHE A 36 -7.91 34.79 5.95
CA PHE A 36 -8.67 33.66 5.42
C PHE A 36 -7.92 32.99 4.25
N ASP A 37 -7.11 33.75 3.52
CA ASP A 37 -6.21 33.26 2.47
C ASP A 37 -5.07 32.37 3.00
N ALA A 38 -4.68 32.53 4.28
CA ALA A 38 -3.66 31.70 4.93
C ALA A 38 -4.21 30.38 5.49
N LEU A 39 -5.54 30.24 5.59
CA LEU A 39 -6.22 28.98 5.92
C LEU A 39 -6.31 28.09 4.68
N GLN A 40 -5.15 27.73 4.11
CA GLN A 40 -5.09 26.65 3.13
C GLN A 40 -5.38 25.34 3.88
N PRO A 41 -6.33 24.50 3.42
CA PRO A 41 -6.49 23.17 3.97
C PRO A 41 -5.21 22.39 3.68
N ARG A 42 -4.33 22.26 4.68
CA ARG A 42 -3.23 21.30 4.62
C ARG A 42 -3.85 19.92 4.60
N TYR A 43 -3.92 19.30 3.42
CA TYR A 43 -4.22 17.89 3.26
C TYR A 43 -3.07 17.07 3.81
N GLN A 44 -2.96 17.02 5.13
CA GLN A 44 -1.99 16.21 5.83
C GLN A 44 -2.64 14.84 6.04
N PHE A 45 -2.49 13.97 5.04
CA PHE A 45 -2.83 12.55 5.20
C PHE A 45 -1.95 12.02 6.34
N ALA A 46 -2.56 11.41 7.36
CA ALA A 46 -1.83 10.87 8.49
C ALA A 46 -0.76 9.88 8.01
N MET A 47 0.51 10.30 8.10
CA MET A 47 1.82 9.62 8.21
C MET A 47 2.11 8.23 7.57
N ASP A 48 1.18 7.54 6.93
CA ASP A 48 1.39 6.18 6.41
C ASP A 48 1.39 6.08 4.87
N ASP A 49 1.08 7.16 4.15
CA ASP A 49 0.86 7.12 2.69
C ASP A 49 1.99 7.77 1.87
N GLN A 50 3.25 7.54 2.27
CA GLN A 50 4.46 7.98 1.52
C GLN A 50 4.54 7.42 0.07
N THR A 51 3.53 6.67 -0.36
CA THR A 51 3.46 6.01 -1.67
C THR A 51 2.74 6.81 -2.73
N ILE A 52 1.98 7.86 -2.37
CA ILE A 52 1.16 8.61 -3.32
C ILE A 52 1.97 9.72 -3.99
N ASN A 53 2.24 9.56 -5.28
CA ASN A 53 2.88 10.57 -6.12
C ASN A 53 1.82 11.31 -6.96
N PHE A 54 0.92 12.03 -6.29
CA PHE A 54 -0.16 12.78 -6.94
C PHE A 54 -0.25 14.20 -6.37
N ASP A 55 -0.28 15.18 -7.28
CA ASP A 55 -0.38 16.59 -6.93
C ASP A 55 -1.85 16.97 -6.68
N TYR A 56 -2.25 16.86 -5.41
CA TYR A 56 -3.60 17.20 -4.94
C TYR A 56 -3.90 18.69 -5.02
N GLU A 57 -2.90 19.56 -4.84
CA GLU A 57 -3.10 21.01 -4.90
C GLU A 57 -3.48 21.43 -6.31
N LYS A 58 -2.71 20.96 -7.31
CA LYS A 58 -3.03 21.19 -8.71
C LYS A 58 -4.36 20.57 -9.08
N PHE A 59 -4.67 19.38 -8.56
CA PHE A 59 -5.96 18.73 -8.80
C PHE A 59 -7.11 19.58 -8.29
N ILE A 60 -7.08 20.05 -7.05
CA ILE A 60 -8.16 20.82 -6.45
C ILE A 60 -8.26 22.21 -7.09
N ALA A 61 -7.13 22.89 -7.34
CA ALA A 61 -7.11 24.17 -8.02
C ALA A 61 -7.72 24.11 -9.43
N THR A 62 -7.51 23.01 -10.14
CA THR A 62 -8.01 22.79 -11.50
C THR A 62 -9.44 22.21 -11.52
N THR A 63 -9.92 21.69 -10.39
CA THR A 63 -11.22 21.02 -10.26
C THR A 63 -12.28 21.98 -9.75
N SER A 64 -13.15 22.43 -10.65
CA SER A 64 -14.33 23.22 -10.30
C SER A 64 -15.28 22.46 -9.36
N THR A 65 -16.09 23.19 -8.59
CA THR A 65 -17.17 22.65 -7.74
C THR A 65 -18.15 21.77 -8.51
N LEU A 66 -18.30 21.97 -9.82
CA LEU A 66 -19.13 21.14 -10.69
C LEU A 66 -18.54 19.76 -10.99
N VAL A 67 -17.21 19.62 -10.94
CA VAL A 67 -16.50 18.36 -11.26
C VAL A 67 -16.23 17.55 -10.00
N PHE A 68 -15.97 18.21 -8.88
CA PHE A 68 -15.83 17.55 -7.58
C PHE A 68 -16.25 18.50 -6.45
N PRO A 69 -17.52 18.42 -6.00
CA PRO A 69 -18.06 19.20 -4.89
C PRO A 69 -17.24 19.05 -3.61
N ALA A 70 -17.18 20.09 -2.77
CA ALA A 70 -16.42 20.08 -1.53
C ALA A 70 -16.86 18.97 -0.55
N GLU A 71 -18.14 18.65 -0.52
CA GLU A 71 -18.74 17.58 0.30
C GLU A 71 -18.18 16.20 -0.05
N LEU A 72 -17.88 15.96 -1.32
CA LEU A 72 -17.33 14.70 -1.80
C LEU A 72 -15.81 14.60 -1.62
N ARG A 73 -15.13 15.68 -1.20
CA ARG A 73 -13.68 15.73 -0.91
C ARG A 73 -13.34 15.14 0.45
N THR A 74 -13.91 13.97 0.73
CA THR A 74 -13.56 13.19 1.93
C THR A 74 -12.14 12.64 1.80
N GLN A 75 -11.50 12.36 2.94
CA GLN A 75 -10.15 11.81 2.99
C GLN A 75 -10.05 10.47 2.23
N GLU A 76 -11.08 9.64 2.34
CA GLU A 76 -11.14 8.33 1.67
C GLU A 76 -11.18 8.48 0.14
N ASN A 77 -12.03 9.37 -0.37
CA ASN A 77 -12.16 9.60 -1.81
C ASN A 77 -10.88 10.18 -2.39
N LEU A 78 -10.25 11.14 -1.70
CA LEU A 78 -8.98 11.73 -2.13
C LEU A 78 -7.86 10.68 -2.10
N SER A 79 -7.74 9.88 -1.04
CA SER A 79 -6.74 8.80 -0.97
C SER A 79 -6.93 7.79 -2.10
N LEU A 80 -8.18 7.39 -2.40
CA LEU A 80 -8.47 6.47 -3.51
C LEU A 80 -8.06 7.08 -4.86
N ILE A 81 -8.39 8.35 -5.10
CA ILE A 81 -8.00 9.07 -6.32
C ILE A 81 -6.48 9.11 -6.47
N GLY A 82 -5.75 9.48 -5.41
CA GLY A 82 -4.29 9.55 -5.46
C GLY A 82 -3.63 8.19 -5.66
N LYS A 83 -4.13 7.15 -4.99
CA LYS A 83 -3.65 5.76 -5.19
C LYS A 83 -3.88 5.29 -6.61
N LEU A 84 -5.08 5.46 -7.14
CA LEU A 84 -5.39 5.09 -8.53
C LEU A 84 -4.55 5.90 -9.53
N ALA A 85 -4.38 7.21 -9.32
CA ALA A 85 -3.54 8.03 -10.17
C ALA A 85 -2.09 7.54 -10.20
N THR A 86 -1.56 7.18 -9.03
CA THR A 86 -0.18 6.70 -8.87
C THR A 86 0.01 5.33 -9.52
N ILE A 87 -0.93 4.41 -9.33
CA ILE A 87 -0.87 3.04 -9.88
C ILE A 87 -0.97 3.05 -11.41
N TYR A 88 -1.94 3.80 -11.94
CA TYR A 88 -2.25 3.83 -13.36
C TYR A 88 -1.44 4.87 -14.16
N GLY A 89 -0.69 5.74 -13.48
CA GLY A 89 0.06 6.80 -14.14
C GLY A 89 -0.84 7.81 -14.82
N LEU A 90 -1.86 8.28 -14.12
CA LEU A 90 -2.84 9.23 -14.65
C LEU A 90 -2.43 10.65 -14.28
N SER A 91 -2.42 11.53 -15.28
CA SER A 91 -2.22 12.96 -15.06
C SER A 91 -3.41 13.57 -14.31
N VAL A 92 -3.16 14.69 -13.64
CA VAL A 92 -4.19 15.46 -12.92
C VAL A 92 -5.39 15.77 -13.83
N ASP A 93 -5.13 16.17 -15.08
CA ASP A 93 -6.16 16.51 -16.05
C ASP A 93 -7.02 15.30 -16.44
N LYS A 94 -6.39 14.14 -16.69
CA LYS A 94 -7.12 12.90 -16.95
C LYS A 94 -7.95 12.48 -15.75
N MET A 95 -7.36 12.52 -14.55
CA MET A 95 -8.05 12.12 -13.34
C MET A 95 -9.29 12.99 -13.09
N ARG A 96 -9.20 14.30 -13.35
CA ARG A 96 -10.35 15.20 -13.29
C ARG A 96 -11.49 14.78 -14.24
N ILE A 97 -11.15 14.41 -15.49
CA ILE A 97 -12.15 13.94 -16.47
C ILE A 97 -12.80 12.64 -15.99
N LEU A 98 -12.03 11.74 -15.38
CA LEU A 98 -12.56 10.48 -14.86
C LEU A 98 -13.46 10.68 -13.64
N VAL A 99 -13.05 11.52 -12.69
CA VAL A 99 -13.84 11.86 -11.50
C VAL A 99 -15.16 12.50 -11.90
N ASN A 100 -15.17 13.40 -12.90
CA ASN A 100 -16.39 13.99 -13.44
C ASN A 100 -17.43 12.93 -13.89
N ARG A 101 -16.95 11.81 -14.45
CA ARG A 101 -17.82 10.72 -14.91
C ARG A 101 -18.30 9.80 -13.78
N CYS A 102 -17.73 9.93 -12.58
CA CYS A 102 -18.02 9.09 -11.42
C CYS A 102 -18.84 9.78 -10.34
N ILE A 103 -19.13 11.08 -10.50
CA ILE A 103 -19.95 11.84 -9.56
C ILE A 103 -21.40 11.90 -10.03
N ASN A 104 -22.32 11.84 -9.07
CA ASN A 104 -23.71 12.18 -9.30
C ASN A 104 -24.04 13.46 -8.51
N LEU A 105 -24.29 14.54 -9.24
CA LEU A 105 -24.59 15.87 -8.67
C LEU A 105 -25.97 15.93 -7.99
N GLN A 106 -26.89 15.04 -8.33
CA GLN A 106 -28.23 15.04 -7.74
C GLN A 106 -28.25 14.41 -6.35
N THR A 107 -27.49 13.32 -6.17
CA THR A 107 -27.41 12.58 -4.92
C THR A 107 -26.19 12.95 -4.08
N MET A 108 -25.28 13.77 -4.63
CA MET A 108 -23.97 14.07 -4.04
C MET A 108 -23.22 12.79 -3.64
N THR A 109 -23.21 11.80 -4.53
CA THR A 109 -22.51 10.51 -4.32
C THR A 109 -21.35 10.34 -5.28
N PHE A 110 -20.31 9.66 -4.83
CA PHE A 110 -19.12 9.33 -5.62
C PHE A 110 -18.94 7.81 -5.72
N ASP A 111 -18.91 7.29 -6.95
CA ASP A 111 -18.76 5.86 -7.21
C ASP A 111 -17.28 5.47 -7.40
N GLY A 112 -16.60 5.09 -6.31
CA GLY A 112 -15.21 4.64 -6.36
C GLY A 112 -14.99 3.40 -7.25
N ALA A 113 -15.94 2.46 -7.26
CA ALA A 113 -15.88 1.27 -8.11
C ALA A 113 -15.91 1.62 -9.61
N LYS A 114 -16.71 2.63 -9.97
CA LYS A 114 -16.79 3.13 -11.35
C LYS A 114 -15.48 3.82 -11.75
N LEU A 115 -14.90 4.61 -10.84
CA LEU A 115 -13.59 5.24 -11.06
C LEU A 115 -12.50 4.19 -11.32
N LYS A 116 -12.48 3.11 -10.55
CA LYS A 116 -11.55 2.00 -10.73
C LYS A 116 -11.63 1.38 -12.12
N ILE A 117 -12.84 1.14 -12.63
CA ILE A 117 -13.05 0.61 -14.00
C ILE A 117 -12.57 1.61 -15.07
N TYR A 118 -12.84 2.90 -14.88
CA TYR A 118 -12.37 3.91 -15.84
C TYR A 118 -10.85 4.09 -15.80
N ALA A 119 -10.25 4.09 -14.61
CA ALA A 119 -8.81 4.16 -14.43
C ALA A 119 -8.12 2.94 -15.07
N SER A 120 -8.67 1.74 -14.91
CA SER A 120 -8.10 0.53 -15.51
C SER A 120 -8.16 0.52 -17.05
N ARG A 121 -9.08 1.27 -17.65
CA ARG A 121 -9.21 1.41 -19.11
C ARG A 121 -8.39 2.55 -19.67
N ALA A 122 -8.06 3.55 -18.86
CA ALA A 122 -7.29 4.71 -19.27
C ALA A 122 -5.83 4.33 -19.57
N GLU A 123 -5.25 5.04 -20.54
CA GLU A 123 -3.83 4.93 -20.87
C GLU A 123 -3.00 5.86 -19.99
N SER A 124 -1.81 5.40 -19.59
CA SER A 124 -0.88 6.20 -18.81
C SER A 124 -0.26 7.29 -19.68
N ASP A 125 -0.31 8.54 -19.23
CA ASP A 125 0.34 9.68 -19.91
C ASP A 125 1.72 10.02 -19.32
N VAL A 126 2.16 9.26 -18.33
CA VAL A 126 3.41 9.55 -17.64
C VAL A 126 4.57 9.25 -18.58
N LYS A 127 5.31 10.30 -18.93
CA LYS A 127 6.57 10.18 -19.66
C LYS A 127 7.57 9.43 -18.79
N PRO A 128 8.35 8.49 -19.37
CA PRO A 128 9.39 7.81 -18.61
C PRO A 128 10.42 8.85 -18.12
N GLY A 129 10.49 8.98 -16.79
CA GLY A 129 11.49 9.81 -16.11
C GLY A 129 12.87 9.17 -16.08
N SER A 130 13.81 9.84 -15.43
CA SER A 130 15.22 9.43 -15.36
C SER A 130 15.45 8.07 -14.68
N ASP A 131 14.57 7.67 -13.75
CA ASP A 131 14.67 6.43 -12.99
C ASP A 131 13.73 5.33 -13.52
N PRO A 132 14.25 4.17 -13.97
CA PRO A 132 13.42 3.08 -14.49
C PRO A 132 12.38 2.52 -13.51
N TYR A 133 12.62 2.66 -12.20
CA TYR A 133 11.76 2.12 -11.13
C TYR A 133 10.77 3.13 -10.56
N SER A 134 10.86 4.40 -10.95
CA SER A 134 9.94 5.46 -10.50
C SER A 134 8.65 5.50 -11.34
N LEU A 135 8.64 4.76 -12.46
CA LEU A 135 7.49 4.61 -13.33
C LEU A 135 6.26 4.08 -12.58
N PRO A 136 5.03 4.45 -12.95
CA PRO A 136 3.82 3.81 -12.45
C PRO A 136 3.86 2.28 -12.65
N PRO A 137 3.37 1.45 -11.70
CA PRO A 137 3.48 0.00 -11.79
C PRO A 137 2.90 -0.60 -13.08
N VAL A 138 1.77 -0.05 -13.54
CA VAL A 138 1.11 -0.49 -14.77
C VAL A 138 1.97 -0.17 -15.99
N SER A 139 2.50 1.06 -16.06
CA SER A 139 3.39 1.49 -17.15
C SER A 139 4.70 0.72 -17.16
N PHE A 140 5.24 0.40 -15.97
CA PHE A 140 6.46 -0.41 -15.83
C PHE A 140 6.24 -1.83 -16.35
N LEU A 141 5.15 -2.49 -15.97
CA LEU A 141 4.81 -3.83 -16.46
C LEU A 141 4.60 -3.83 -17.98
N GLN A 142 3.89 -2.83 -18.50
CA GLN A 142 3.72 -2.63 -19.95
C GLN A 142 5.06 -2.50 -20.67
N ALA A 143 5.99 -1.71 -20.13
CA ALA A 143 7.33 -1.54 -20.69
C ALA A 143 8.13 -2.85 -20.67
N LYS A 144 8.01 -3.68 -19.62
CA LYS A 144 8.66 -4.99 -19.53
C LYS A 144 8.09 -6.03 -20.50
N GLN A 145 6.80 -5.93 -20.83
CA GLN A 145 6.13 -6.79 -21.81
C GLN A 145 6.32 -6.32 -23.27
N GLY A 146 7.23 -5.39 -23.54
CA GLY A 146 7.49 -4.89 -24.89
C GLY A 146 6.38 -3.99 -25.44
N GLY A 147 5.62 -3.33 -24.57
CA GLY A 147 4.51 -2.44 -24.95
C GLY A 147 3.16 -3.13 -25.05
N ALA A 148 3.08 -4.45 -24.83
CA ALA A 148 1.82 -5.18 -24.78
C ALA A 148 0.90 -4.63 -23.68
N LYS A 149 -0.40 -4.54 -23.98
CA LYS A 149 -1.37 -4.02 -23.04
C LYS A 149 -1.52 -4.97 -21.85
N VAL A 150 -1.29 -4.45 -20.66
CA VAL A 150 -1.45 -5.19 -19.39
C VAL A 150 -2.90 -5.67 -19.23
N THR A 151 -3.05 -6.94 -18.87
CA THR A 151 -4.33 -7.62 -18.67
C THR A 151 -5.03 -7.10 -17.41
N GLN A 152 -6.36 -7.18 -17.36
CA GLN A 152 -7.12 -6.74 -16.18
C GLN A 152 -6.76 -7.52 -14.90
N LEU A 153 -6.40 -8.81 -15.04
CA LEU A 153 -5.92 -9.62 -13.92
C LEU A 153 -4.62 -9.05 -13.33
N GLU A 154 -3.66 -8.73 -14.19
CA GLU A 154 -2.38 -8.16 -13.78
C GLU A 154 -2.58 -6.80 -13.12
N LYS A 155 -3.45 -5.94 -13.68
CA LYS A 155 -3.83 -4.66 -13.05
C LYS A 155 -4.41 -4.86 -11.65
N SER A 156 -5.30 -5.83 -11.48
CA SER A 156 -5.89 -6.15 -10.18
C SER A 156 -4.86 -6.66 -9.16
N ILE A 157 -3.80 -7.34 -9.60
CA ILE A 157 -2.69 -7.74 -8.74
C ILE A 157 -1.90 -6.50 -8.28
N LEU A 158 -1.59 -5.59 -9.20
CA LEU A 158 -0.88 -4.35 -8.88
C LEU A 158 -1.65 -3.46 -7.92
N GLU A 159 -2.96 -3.37 -8.09
CA GLU A 159 -3.84 -2.67 -7.16
C GLU A 159 -3.83 -3.30 -5.77
N HIS A 160 -3.90 -4.63 -5.67
CA HIS A 160 -3.85 -5.34 -4.40
C HIS A 160 -2.53 -5.07 -3.66
N LEU A 161 -1.40 -5.10 -4.37
CA LEU A 161 -0.09 -4.81 -3.78
C LEU A 161 0.03 -3.36 -3.27
N ALA A 162 -0.53 -2.39 -3.99
CA ALA A 162 -0.43 -0.98 -3.63
C ALA A 162 -1.44 -0.57 -2.55
N ILE A 163 -2.67 -1.07 -2.63
CA ILE A 163 -3.78 -0.64 -1.76
C ILE A 163 -3.85 -1.51 -0.51
N ASP A 164 -3.81 -2.84 -0.65
CA ASP A 164 -4.05 -3.76 0.47
C ASP A 164 -2.75 -4.05 1.24
N MET A 165 -1.61 -4.09 0.54
CA MET A 165 -0.30 -4.32 1.16
C MET A 165 0.55 -3.05 1.36
N HIS A 166 0.05 -1.89 0.92
CA HIS A 166 0.71 -0.58 1.10
C HIS A 166 2.16 -0.50 0.60
N PHE A 167 2.54 -1.29 -0.40
CA PHE A 167 3.88 -1.20 -0.96
C PHE A 167 4.06 0.08 -1.79
N SER A 168 5.25 0.68 -1.69
CA SER A 168 5.64 1.80 -2.55
C SER A 168 5.79 1.36 -4.00
N ASN A 169 5.48 2.27 -4.93
CA ASN A 169 5.58 2.00 -6.37
C ASN A 169 6.96 1.44 -6.77
N GLU A 170 8.03 2.00 -6.20
CA GLU A 170 9.40 1.53 -6.48
C GLU A 170 9.63 0.08 -6.04
N VAL A 171 9.12 -0.29 -4.86
CA VAL A 171 9.22 -1.66 -4.35
C VAL A 171 8.40 -2.62 -5.21
N ILE A 172 7.18 -2.22 -5.60
CA ILE A 172 6.32 -3.00 -6.51
C ILE A 172 7.04 -3.26 -7.83
N ASN A 173 7.67 -2.24 -8.42
CA ASN A 173 8.40 -2.38 -9.69
C ASN A 173 9.61 -3.34 -9.57
N VAL A 174 10.37 -3.26 -8.47
CA VAL A 174 11.49 -4.18 -8.23
C VAL A 174 10.98 -5.62 -8.01
N MET A 175 9.86 -5.78 -7.30
CA MET A 175 9.21 -7.07 -7.05
C MET A 175 8.73 -7.70 -8.36
N ILE A 176 8.04 -6.95 -9.21
CA ILE A 176 7.58 -7.41 -10.52
C ILE A 176 8.76 -7.85 -11.38
N GLU A 177 9.84 -7.05 -11.44
CA GLU A 177 11.01 -7.42 -12.22
C GLU A 177 11.64 -8.73 -11.72
N HIS A 178 11.65 -8.95 -10.40
CA HIS A 178 12.12 -10.19 -9.81
C HIS A 178 11.24 -11.38 -10.20
N ILE A 179 9.92 -11.23 -10.06
CA ILE A 179 8.95 -12.27 -10.36
C ILE A 179 9.02 -12.66 -11.84
N LEU A 180 9.00 -11.68 -12.75
CA LEU A 180 9.07 -11.93 -14.20
C LEU A 180 10.35 -12.69 -14.61
N LYS A 181 11.46 -12.50 -13.89
CA LYS A 181 12.72 -13.23 -14.12
C LYS A 181 12.64 -14.69 -13.68
N ILE A 182 11.95 -14.98 -12.59
CA ILE A 182 11.78 -16.35 -12.09
C ILE A 182 10.73 -17.10 -12.92
N SER A 183 9.64 -16.44 -13.29
CA SER A 183 8.45 -17.06 -13.87
C SER A 183 8.43 -17.10 -15.39
N GLN A 184 9.55 -16.86 -16.07
CA GLN A 184 9.64 -16.78 -17.53
C GLN A 184 8.57 -15.84 -18.11
N ASN A 185 8.45 -14.64 -17.54
CA ASN A 185 7.50 -13.58 -17.93
C ASN A 185 6.01 -13.88 -17.64
N ARG A 186 5.69 -14.85 -16.78
CA ARG A 186 4.30 -15.13 -16.36
C ARG A 186 3.98 -14.50 -15.01
N LEU A 187 2.96 -13.66 -14.93
CA LEU A 187 2.51 -13.10 -13.65
C LEU A 187 1.40 -13.97 -13.04
N ASN A 188 1.72 -14.77 -12.03
CA ASN A 188 0.73 -15.57 -11.29
C ASN A 188 0.36 -14.87 -9.97
N ARG A 189 -0.94 -14.64 -9.74
CA ARG A 189 -1.46 -14.00 -8.51
C ARG A 189 -0.92 -14.66 -7.24
N ASN A 190 -1.04 -15.99 -7.14
CA ASN A 190 -0.64 -16.71 -5.92
C ASN A 190 0.87 -16.59 -5.64
N PHE A 191 1.68 -16.58 -6.70
CA PHE A 191 3.12 -16.43 -6.57
C PHE A 191 3.49 -15.01 -6.17
N VAL A 192 2.82 -14.01 -6.74
CA VAL A 192 2.98 -12.61 -6.35
C VAL A 192 2.60 -12.40 -4.89
N ASP A 193 1.46 -12.94 -4.45
CA ASP A 193 1.00 -12.82 -3.06
C ASP A 193 1.98 -13.50 -2.09
N MET A 194 2.54 -14.66 -2.46
CA MET A 194 3.56 -15.35 -1.66
C MET A 194 4.84 -14.50 -1.49
N VAL A 195 5.38 -13.95 -2.58
CA VAL A 195 6.57 -13.08 -2.56
C VAL A 195 6.28 -11.78 -1.80
N ALA A 196 5.11 -11.21 -1.99
CA ALA A 196 4.69 -10.00 -1.30
C ALA A 196 4.56 -10.22 0.21
N ALA A 197 3.99 -11.35 0.64
CA ALA A 197 3.91 -11.73 2.05
C ALA A 197 5.29 -12.02 2.68
N GLU A 198 6.24 -12.54 1.90
CA GLU A 198 7.64 -12.66 2.34
C GLU A 198 8.26 -11.28 2.58
N TRP A 199 8.13 -10.37 1.61
CA TRP A 199 8.72 -9.02 1.69
C TRP A 199 8.06 -8.15 2.77
N ALA A 200 6.76 -8.33 3.00
CA ALA A 200 6.05 -7.68 4.09
C ALA A 200 6.58 -8.13 5.46
N ARG A 201 6.84 -9.44 5.65
CA ARG A 201 7.43 -9.97 6.88
C ARG A 201 8.87 -9.50 7.09
N ASP A 202 9.61 -9.32 6.01
CA ASP A 202 10.98 -8.79 6.03
C ASP A 202 11.05 -7.26 6.20
N GLY A 203 9.89 -6.57 6.23
CA GLY A 203 9.81 -5.12 6.43
C GLY A 203 10.40 -4.31 5.28
N VAL A 204 10.29 -4.80 4.05
CA VAL A 204 10.85 -4.13 2.86
C VAL A 204 9.94 -2.96 2.44
N THR A 205 10.34 -1.74 2.78
CA THR A 205 9.58 -0.50 2.45
C THR A 205 10.25 0.36 1.38
N THR A 206 11.58 0.20 1.22
CA THR A 206 12.39 1.07 0.35
C THR A 206 12.95 0.31 -0.85
N LYS A 207 13.09 0.98 -2.01
CA LYS A 207 13.75 0.46 -3.22
C LYS A 207 15.09 -0.22 -2.95
N GLN A 208 15.93 0.39 -2.11
CA GLN A 208 17.25 -0.16 -1.77
C GLN A 208 17.14 -1.51 -1.05
N GLN A 209 16.19 -1.65 -0.13
CA GLN A 209 15.93 -2.91 0.58
C GLN A 209 15.38 -3.97 -0.38
N ALA A 210 14.46 -3.60 -1.28
CA ALA A 210 13.92 -4.50 -2.29
C ALA A 210 15.03 -5.04 -3.23
N LEU A 211 15.96 -4.18 -3.65
CA LEU A 211 17.10 -4.59 -4.47
C LEU A 211 18.06 -5.52 -3.71
N GLN A 212 18.26 -5.31 -2.40
CA GLN A 212 19.06 -6.21 -1.57
C GLN A 212 18.39 -7.58 -1.41
N GLN A 213 17.08 -7.61 -1.17
CA GLN A 213 16.33 -8.85 -1.02
C GLN A 213 16.39 -9.69 -2.30
N ARG A 214 16.15 -9.05 -3.45
CA ARG A 214 16.34 -9.67 -4.76
C ARG A 214 17.72 -10.31 -4.93
N LYS A 215 18.81 -9.66 -4.47
CA LYS A 215 20.17 -10.22 -4.55
C LYS A 215 20.37 -11.42 -3.63
N LYS A 216 19.74 -11.44 -2.45
CA LYS A 216 19.81 -12.57 -1.52
C LYS A 216 19.14 -13.81 -2.10
N THR A 217 17.93 -13.69 -2.65
CA THR A 217 17.20 -14.81 -3.25
C THR A 217 17.97 -15.45 -4.40
N ILE A 218 18.59 -14.66 -5.28
CA ILE A 218 19.43 -15.16 -6.39
C ILE A 218 20.65 -15.94 -5.87
N ARG A 219 21.25 -15.52 -4.75
CA ARG A 219 22.39 -16.22 -4.14
C ARG A 219 22.00 -17.49 -3.41
N GLN A 220 20.78 -17.54 -2.89
CA GLN A 220 20.30 -18.66 -2.08
C GLN A 220 19.72 -19.81 -2.90
N THR A 221 19.29 -19.60 -4.15
CA THR A 221 18.95 -20.71 -5.05
C THR A 221 20.23 -21.39 -5.52
N PRO A 222 20.63 -22.55 -4.95
CA PRO A 222 21.65 -23.35 -5.60
C PRO A 222 20.99 -23.85 -6.88
N GLN A 223 21.72 -23.86 -7.99
CA GLN A 223 21.31 -24.69 -9.13
C GLN A 223 21.19 -26.11 -8.59
N VAL A 224 19.96 -26.57 -8.34
CA VAL A 224 19.71 -27.96 -7.96
C VAL A 224 20.01 -28.75 -9.22
N ASN A 225 21.28 -29.14 -9.38
CA ASN A 225 21.67 -30.15 -10.35
C ASN A 225 20.83 -31.37 -10.01
N HIS A 226 19.83 -31.64 -10.85
CA HIS A 226 18.98 -32.81 -10.78
C HIS A 226 19.80 -34.05 -11.16
N SER A 227 20.77 -34.39 -10.32
CA SER A 227 21.52 -35.63 -10.35
C SER A 227 21.80 -36.02 -8.91
N VAL A 228 20.73 -36.15 -8.12
CA VAL A 228 20.81 -37.00 -6.93
C VAL A 228 20.99 -38.41 -7.49
N LYS A 229 22.24 -38.89 -7.51
CA LYS A 229 22.50 -40.30 -7.74
C LYS A 229 21.90 -41.03 -6.54
N ILE A 230 20.68 -41.53 -6.71
CA ILE A 230 20.04 -42.43 -5.76
C ILE A 230 20.88 -43.70 -5.78
N GLY A 231 21.90 -43.75 -4.93
CA GLY A 231 22.67 -44.96 -4.70
C GLY A 231 21.72 -45.99 -4.13
N VAL A 232 21.64 -47.15 -4.79
CA VAL A 232 20.77 -48.24 -4.37
C VAL A 232 21.06 -48.57 -2.89
N PRO A 233 20.04 -48.52 -2.01
CA PRO A 233 20.19 -48.82 -0.60
C PRO A 233 20.85 -50.17 -0.33
N GLU A 234 21.60 -50.25 0.75
CA GLU A 234 22.46 -51.40 1.08
C GLU A 234 21.68 -52.72 1.22
N TYR A 235 20.41 -52.67 1.63
CA TYR A 235 19.54 -53.84 1.75
C TYR A 235 19.20 -54.52 0.40
N ILE A 236 19.25 -53.80 -0.72
CA ILE A 236 18.99 -54.36 -2.06
C ILE A 236 20.23 -55.09 -2.58
N ARG A 237 21.43 -54.56 -2.30
CA ARG A 237 22.70 -55.22 -2.64
C ARG A 237 22.91 -56.53 -1.88
N GLN A 238 22.48 -56.57 -0.63
CA GLN A 238 22.55 -57.77 0.23
C GLN A 238 21.63 -58.91 -0.25
N GLN A 239 20.55 -58.61 -0.99
CA GLN A 239 19.69 -59.64 -1.59
C GLN A 239 20.32 -60.30 -2.82
N GLU A 240 21.12 -59.55 -3.59
CA GLU A 240 21.78 -60.04 -4.81
C GLU A 240 23.03 -60.90 -4.50
N GLU A 241 23.74 -60.60 -3.42
CA GLU A 241 24.96 -61.34 -2.99
C GLU A 241 24.65 -62.65 -2.23
N GLY A 242 23.38 -63.05 -2.12
CA GLY A 242 22.98 -64.35 -1.56
C GLY A 242 23.41 -64.61 -0.11
N THR A 243 23.86 -63.57 0.61
CA THR A 243 24.37 -63.69 1.98
C THR A 243 23.36 -63.10 2.95
N LEU A 244 22.19 -63.74 3.04
CA LEU A 244 21.43 -63.69 4.29
C LEU A 244 22.13 -64.66 5.26
N PRO A 245 22.36 -64.32 6.54
CA PRO A 245 22.53 -65.37 7.52
C PRO A 245 21.28 -66.24 7.44
N GLU A 246 21.45 -67.55 7.26
CA GLU A 246 20.37 -68.54 7.38
C GLU A 246 19.53 -68.13 8.58
N GLY A 247 18.27 -67.78 8.31
CA GLY A 247 17.39 -67.23 9.33
C GLY A 247 17.44 -68.12 10.56
N THR A 248 17.54 -67.50 11.74
CA THR A 248 17.38 -68.20 13.01
C THR A 248 16.14 -69.07 12.86
N VAL A 249 16.33 -70.39 12.86
CA VAL A 249 15.23 -71.36 12.76
C VAL A 249 14.12 -70.91 13.69
N ALA A 250 12.93 -70.68 13.14
CA ALA A 250 11.79 -70.19 13.91
C ALA A 250 11.69 -71.03 15.18
N SER A 251 11.80 -70.39 16.35
CA SER A 251 11.76 -71.10 17.63
C SER A 251 10.47 -71.93 17.65
N ALA A 252 10.55 -73.18 18.08
CA ALA A 252 9.42 -74.12 18.06
C ALA A 252 8.15 -73.53 18.71
N GLU A 253 8.35 -72.62 19.66
CA GLU A 253 7.32 -71.83 20.35
C GLU A 253 6.47 -70.94 19.39
N LEU A 254 7.09 -70.32 18.38
CA LEU A 254 6.38 -69.50 17.38
C LEU A 254 5.56 -70.35 16.40
N LEU A 255 6.06 -71.54 16.07
CA LEU A 255 5.34 -72.51 15.25
C LEU A 255 4.11 -73.08 16.00
N GLU A 256 4.27 -73.40 17.29
CA GLU A 256 3.17 -73.87 18.14
C GLU A 256 2.11 -72.78 18.30
N ARG A 257 2.52 -71.52 18.48
CA ARG A 257 1.60 -70.37 18.60
C ARG A 257 0.81 -70.11 17.33
N LEU A 258 1.43 -70.26 16.15
CA LEU A 258 0.73 -70.20 14.87
C LEU A 258 -0.26 -71.36 14.68
N GLN A 259 0.08 -72.56 15.15
CA GLN A 259 -0.82 -73.71 15.10
C GLN A 259 -2.04 -73.55 16.02
N LYS A 260 -1.86 -72.99 17.23
CA LYS A 260 -2.96 -72.67 18.15
C LYS A 260 -3.89 -71.59 17.57
N LEU A 261 -3.32 -70.55 16.97
CA LEU A 261 -4.08 -69.51 16.27
C LEU A 261 -4.88 -70.04 15.07
N GLN A 262 -4.33 -71.00 14.31
CA GLN A 262 -5.06 -71.65 13.21
C GLN A 262 -6.17 -72.59 13.67
N LYS A 263 -6.06 -73.15 14.89
CA LYS A 263 -7.10 -73.99 15.49
C LYS A 263 -8.13 -73.22 16.30
N GLY A 264 -7.96 -71.90 16.46
CA GLY A 264 -8.92 -71.04 17.14
C GLY A 264 -8.99 -71.25 18.65
N GLU A 265 -7.92 -71.74 19.26
CA GLU A 265 -7.75 -71.77 20.71
C GLU A 265 -6.72 -70.69 21.07
N GLU A 266 -7.13 -69.71 21.89
CA GLU A 266 -6.28 -68.57 22.32
C GLU A 266 -5.02 -69.01 23.09
#